data_AF-A0A1X7U3C4-F1
#
_entry.id   AF-A0A1X7U3C4-F1
#
_cell.length_a   1.000
_cell.length_b   1.000
_cell.length_c   1.000
_cell.angle_alpha   90.00
_cell.angle_beta   90.00
_cell.angle_gamma   90.00
#
_symmetry.space_group_name_H-M   'P 1'
#
loop_
_entity.id
_entity.type
_entity.pdbx_description
1 polymer ?
#
loop_
_entity_poly.entity_id
_entity_poly.type
_entity_poly.pdbx_seq_one_letter_code
_entity_poly.pdbx_strand_id
1 'polypeptide(L)'
;DMIQDFADQQGDSLVNITNNNTERILQTARDSAQKLMNIVNTLSNLQDTSTSTAAVADEILLVAQDLLVLHNDSTALPTSCKEIKERQPLSPSGYYILMALNGDGAYETYCNMGELCGSGGGWTRLAYLDMTDATQNCPS
;
A
#
# COMPACT_ATOMS: atom_id res chain seq x y z
N ASP A 1 -23.30 -20.43 5.65
CA ASP A 1 -24.60 -19.84 6.04
C ASP A 1 -24.85 -18.67 5.11
N MET A 2 -26.02 -18.56 4.48
CA MET A 2 -26.30 -17.56 3.42
C MET A 2 -26.11 -16.11 3.90
N ILE A 3 -26.25 -15.89 5.21
CA ILE A 3 -26.02 -14.59 5.83
C ILE A 3 -24.54 -14.20 5.81
N GLN A 4 -23.64 -15.18 5.98
CA GLN A 4 -22.19 -14.94 5.94
C GLN A 4 -21.75 -14.61 4.51
N ASP A 5 -22.26 -15.35 3.53
CA ASP A 5 -21.95 -15.16 2.11
C ASP A 5 -22.36 -13.76 1.62
N PHE A 6 -23.53 -13.27 2.06
CA PHE A 6 -23.99 -11.91 1.76
C PHE A 6 -23.18 -10.82 2.47
N ALA A 7 -22.71 -11.07 3.68
CA ALA A 7 -21.84 -10.14 4.42
C ALA A 7 -20.45 -10.03 3.77
N ASP A 8 -19.89 -11.15 3.33
CA ASP A 8 -18.60 -11.22 2.63
C ASP A 8 -18.69 -10.49 1.27
N GLN A 9 -19.79 -10.68 0.54
CA GLN A 9 -20.02 -10.01 -0.76
C GLN A 9 -20.18 -8.47 -0.61
N GLN A 10 -20.82 -8.01 0.46
CA GLN A 10 -20.86 -6.58 0.79
C GLN A 10 -19.48 -6.04 1.20
N GLY A 11 -18.71 -6.82 1.95
CA GLY A 11 -17.33 -6.49 2.33
C GLY A 11 -16.43 -6.28 1.11
N ASP A 12 -16.46 -7.21 0.16
CA ASP A 12 -15.65 -7.12 -1.07
C ASP A 12 -16.03 -5.90 -1.93
N SER A 13 -17.32 -5.58 -2.02
CA SER A 13 -17.79 -4.40 -2.76
C SER A 13 -17.28 -3.10 -2.11
N LEU A 14 -17.34 -3.00 -0.79
CA LEU A 14 -16.85 -1.84 -0.03
C LEU A 14 -15.32 -1.68 -0.14
N VAL A 15 -14.58 -2.78 -0.08
CA VAL A 15 -13.11 -2.79 -0.27
C VAL A 15 -12.75 -2.31 -1.68
N ASN A 16 -13.43 -2.80 -2.72
CA ASN A 16 -13.19 -2.38 -4.10
C ASN A 16 -13.47 -0.89 -4.35
N ILE A 17 -14.56 -0.35 -3.79
CA ILE A 17 -14.86 1.09 -3.88
C ILE A 17 -13.77 1.92 -3.17
N THR A 18 -13.34 1.46 -2.00
CA THR A 18 -12.30 2.13 -1.21
C THR A 18 -10.96 2.15 -1.97
N ASN A 19 -10.57 1.03 -2.57
CA ASN A 19 -9.34 0.92 -3.36
C ASN A 19 -9.36 1.85 -4.58
N ASN A 20 -10.46 1.86 -5.36
CA ASN A 20 -10.58 2.73 -6.54
C ASN A 20 -10.49 4.23 -6.17
N ASN A 21 -11.19 4.64 -5.11
CA ASN A 21 -11.10 6.02 -4.64
C ASN A 21 -9.69 6.37 -4.16
N THR A 22 -9.01 5.44 -3.49
CA THR A 22 -7.63 5.62 -3.03
C THR A 22 -6.68 5.81 -4.20
N GLU A 23 -6.75 4.97 -5.22
CA GLU A 23 -5.95 5.11 -6.45
C GLU A 23 -6.17 6.48 -7.13
N ARG A 24 -7.44 6.92 -7.24
CA ARG A 24 -7.79 8.23 -7.81
C ARG A 24 -7.22 9.40 -6.99
N ILE A 25 -7.25 9.30 -5.66
CA ILE A 25 -6.69 10.32 -4.75
C ILE A 25 -5.16 10.38 -4.91
N LEU A 26 -4.50 9.22 -4.91
CA LEU A 26 -3.05 9.15 -5.13
C LEU A 26 -2.63 9.77 -6.46
N GLN A 27 -3.37 9.47 -7.54
CA GLN A 27 -3.08 10.03 -8.85
C GLN A 27 -3.23 11.55 -8.85
N THR A 28 -4.30 12.04 -8.23
CA THR A 28 -4.55 13.49 -8.09
C THR A 28 -3.44 14.18 -7.28
N ALA A 29 -2.96 13.54 -6.21
CA ALA A 29 -1.85 14.05 -5.40
C ALA A 29 -0.55 14.14 -6.22
N ARG A 30 -0.23 13.10 -7.00
CA ARG A 30 0.93 13.08 -7.90
C ARG A 30 0.85 14.19 -8.96
N ASP A 31 -0.30 14.34 -9.61
CA ASP A 31 -0.53 15.36 -10.62
C ASP A 31 -0.41 16.78 -10.04
N SER A 32 -0.90 16.96 -8.81
CA SER A 32 -0.80 18.23 -8.08
C SER A 32 0.65 18.55 -7.74
N ALA A 33 1.41 17.58 -7.22
CA ALA A 33 2.84 17.74 -6.94
C ALA A 33 3.63 18.13 -8.20
N GLN A 34 3.33 17.51 -9.34
CA GLN A 34 3.98 17.84 -10.61
C GLN A 34 3.66 19.28 -11.07
N LYS A 35 2.40 19.72 -10.90
CA LYS A 35 2.01 21.11 -11.19
C LYS A 35 2.75 22.10 -10.28
N LEU A 36 2.89 21.78 -9.00
CA LEU A 36 3.64 22.62 -8.05
C LEU A 36 5.13 22.70 -8.42
N MET A 37 5.77 21.58 -8.78
CA MET A 37 7.16 21.59 -9.25
C MET A 37 7.34 22.45 -10.51
N ASN A 38 6.37 22.43 -11.43
CA ASN A 38 6.42 23.29 -12.63
C ASN A 38 6.33 24.78 -12.28
N ILE A 39 5.52 25.13 -11.28
CA ILE A 39 5.43 26.50 -10.75
C ILE A 39 6.78 26.91 -10.13
N VAL A 40 7.36 26.07 -9.28
CA VAL A 40 8.69 26.31 -8.68
C VAL A 40 9.73 26.57 -9.76
N ASN A 41 9.81 25.70 -10.77
CA ASN A 41 10.76 25.86 -11.87
C ASN A 41 10.55 27.17 -12.63
N THR A 42 9.30 27.60 -12.83
CA THR A 42 9.01 28.88 -13.48
C THR A 42 9.43 30.06 -12.61
N LEU A 43 9.13 30.01 -11.32
CA LEU A 43 9.42 31.07 -10.37
C LEU A 43 10.92 31.24 -10.13
N SER A 44 11.67 30.14 -10.03
CA SER A 44 13.13 30.14 -9.88
C SER A 44 13.87 30.73 -11.08
N ASN A 45 13.26 30.71 -12.28
CA ASN A 45 13.85 31.24 -13.51
C ASN A 45 13.55 32.72 -13.76
N LEU A 46 12.77 33.38 -12.90
CA LEU A 46 12.53 34.82 -13.01
C LEU A 46 13.74 35.58 -12.45
N GLN A 47 14.35 36.41 -13.30
CA GLN A 47 15.65 37.04 -13.04
C GLN A 47 15.60 38.28 -12.11
N ASP A 48 14.41 38.85 -11.89
CA ASP A 48 14.17 40.11 -11.13
C ASP A 48 13.31 39.89 -9.87
N THR A 49 13.47 38.76 -9.19
CA THR A 49 12.52 38.37 -8.14
C THR A 49 13.06 38.65 -6.73
N SER A 50 12.26 39.35 -5.92
CA SER A 50 12.56 39.66 -4.52
C SER A 50 12.80 38.40 -3.67
N THR A 51 13.57 38.52 -2.58
CA THR A 51 13.87 37.42 -1.63
C THR A 51 12.61 36.69 -1.16
N SER A 52 11.48 37.39 -1.04
CA SER A 52 10.18 36.83 -0.65
C SER A 52 9.63 35.80 -1.64
N THR A 53 9.91 35.92 -2.94
CA THR A 53 9.40 34.98 -3.94
C THR A 53 10.23 33.70 -4.01
N ALA A 54 11.54 33.80 -3.77
CA ALA A 54 12.42 32.63 -3.64
C ALA A 54 12.06 31.79 -2.39
N ALA A 55 11.74 32.45 -1.27
CA ALA A 55 11.28 31.76 -0.05
C ALA A 55 9.98 30.98 -0.28
N VAL A 56 8.99 31.58 -0.95
CA VAL A 56 7.72 30.90 -1.28
C VAL A 56 7.93 29.74 -2.28
N ALA A 57 8.86 29.87 -3.23
CA ALA A 57 9.20 28.78 -4.14
C ALA A 57 9.78 27.56 -3.40
N ASP A 58 10.63 27.79 -2.40
CA ASP A 58 11.22 26.74 -1.56
C ASP A 58 10.16 26.01 -0.72
N GLU A 59 9.23 26.77 -0.11
CA GLU A 59 8.09 26.19 0.62
C GLU A 59 7.19 25.32 -0.28
N ILE A 60 6.88 25.79 -1.50
CA ILE A 60 6.09 25.02 -2.47
C ILE A 60 6.84 23.76 -2.92
N LEU A 61 8.16 23.85 -3.07
CA LEU A 61 9.00 22.71 -3.45
C LEU A 61 8.96 21.62 -2.38
N LEU A 62 9.05 21.97 -1.10
CA LEU A 62 8.94 21.02 0.01
C LEU A 62 7.58 20.31 0.00
N VAL A 63 6.50 21.05 -0.15
CA VAL A 63 5.14 20.46 -0.23
C VAL A 63 5.00 19.52 -1.43
N ALA A 64 5.56 19.89 -2.58
CA ALA A 64 5.55 19.02 -3.76
C ALA A 64 6.33 17.72 -3.53
N GLN A 65 7.49 17.79 -2.85
CA GLN A 65 8.27 16.61 -2.49
C GLN A 65 7.53 15.71 -1.51
N ASP A 66 6.93 16.26 -0.46
CA ASP A 66 6.13 15.50 0.52
C ASP A 66 4.96 14.76 -0.14
N LEU A 67 4.26 15.41 -1.07
CA LEU A 67 3.19 14.78 -1.84
C LEU A 67 3.69 13.63 -2.72
N LEU A 68 4.90 13.73 -3.28
CA LEU A 68 5.50 12.65 -4.07
C LEU A 68 5.93 11.47 -3.20
N VAL A 69 6.50 11.73 -2.03
CA VAL A 69 6.83 10.68 -1.05
C VAL A 69 5.58 9.93 -0.64
N LEU A 70 4.51 10.65 -0.26
CA LEU A 70 3.24 10.05 0.13
C LEU A 70 2.64 9.18 -0.99
N HIS A 71 2.71 9.65 -2.24
CA HIS A 71 2.27 8.88 -3.39
C HIS A 71 3.09 7.58 -3.54
N ASN A 72 4.42 7.66 -3.49
CA ASN A 72 5.27 6.48 -3.63
C ASN A 72 5.01 5.45 -2.52
N ASP A 73 4.93 5.88 -1.26
CA ASP A 73 4.67 5.01 -0.11
C ASP A 73 3.30 4.31 -0.21
N SER A 74 2.32 5.01 -0.77
CA SER A 74 0.97 4.50 -0.94
C SER A 74 0.82 3.55 -2.14
N THR A 75 1.72 3.63 -3.13
CA THR A 75 1.81 2.66 -4.25
C THR A 75 2.74 1.47 -3.99
N ALA A 76 3.55 1.54 -2.93
CA ALA A 76 4.47 0.46 -2.59
C ALA A 76 3.70 -0.79 -2.18
N LEU A 77 4.04 -1.94 -2.77
CA LEU A 77 3.50 -3.22 -2.36
C LEU A 77 3.90 -3.50 -0.90
N PRO A 78 2.99 -4.03 -0.07
CA PRO A 78 3.31 -4.40 1.29
C PRO A 78 4.36 -5.51 1.31
N THR A 79 5.24 -5.49 2.30
CA THR A 79 6.32 -6.47 2.49
C THR A 79 5.89 -7.65 3.35
N SER A 80 4.79 -7.50 4.11
CA SER A 80 4.29 -8.52 5.04
C SER A 80 2.78 -8.46 5.23
N CYS A 81 2.17 -9.57 5.66
CA CYS A 81 0.76 -9.60 6.05
C CYS A 81 0.48 -8.72 7.28
N LYS A 82 1.48 -8.56 8.16
CA LYS A 82 1.40 -7.69 9.34
C LYS A 82 1.22 -6.24 8.93
N GLU A 83 2.02 -5.77 7.97
CA GLU A 83 1.91 -4.42 7.42
C GLU A 83 0.53 -4.17 6.81
N ILE A 84 -0.03 -5.14 6.07
CA ILE A 84 -1.39 -5.04 5.54
C ILE A 84 -2.39 -4.88 6.69
N LYS A 85 -2.30 -5.71 7.73
CA LYS A 85 -3.22 -5.66 8.88
C LYS A 85 -3.13 -4.35 9.65
N GLU A 86 -1.94 -3.74 9.75
CA GLU A 86 -1.74 -2.45 10.42
C GLU A 86 -2.30 -1.29 9.57
N ARG A 87 -2.07 -1.29 8.25
CA ARG A 87 -2.59 -0.27 7.33
C ARG A 87 -4.11 -0.39 7.14
N GLN A 88 -4.62 -1.62 7.11
CA GLN A 88 -6.03 -1.94 6.87
C GLN A 88 -6.51 -2.98 7.90
N PRO A 89 -6.93 -2.54 9.10
CA PRO A 89 -7.35 -3.46 10.17
C PRO A 89 -8.53 -4.39 9.80
N LEU A 90 -9.34 -3.99 8.82
CA LEU A 90 -10.49 -4.75 8.33
C LEU A 90 -10.17 -5.72 7.18
N SER A 91 -8.92 -5.82 6.75
CA SER A 91 -8.52 -6.78 5.70
C SER A 91 -8.89 -8.22 6.09
N PRO A 92 -9.58 -8.98 5.22
CA PRO A 92 -9.96 -10.37 5.49
C PRO A 92 -8.77 -11.33 5.30
N SER A 93 -8.86 -12.54 5.86
CA SER A 93 -7.88 -13.59 5.57
C SER A 93 -7.98 -14.02 4.10
N GLY A 94 -6.85 -14.25 3.43
CA GLY A 94 -6.84 -14.54 1.99
C GLY A 94 -5.45 -14.54 1.38
N TYR A 95 -5.36 -14.67 0.07
CA TYR A 95 -4.10 -14.53 -0.67
C TYR A 95 -3.83 -13.06 -1.00
N TYR A 96 -2.59 -12.64 -0.77
CA TYR A 96 -2.12 -11.28 -1.02
C TYR A 96 -0.81 -11.32 -1.79
N ILE A 97 -0.59 -10.28 -2.59
CA ILE A 97 0.69 -10.04 -3.28
C ILE A 97 1.57 -9.20 -2.37
N LEU A 98 2.74 -9.73 -2.01
CA LEU A 98 3.74 -9.07 -1.17
C LEU A 98 5.03 -8.84 -1.95
N MET A 99 5.77 -7.80 -1.58
CA MET A 99 7.13 -7.60 -2.07
C MET A 99 8.11 -8.50 -1.30
N ALA A 100 9.00 -9.20 -2.01
CA ALA A 100 10.07 -9.97 -1.40
C ALA A 100 11.08 -9.04 -0.69
N LEU A 101 11.53 -9.42 0.50
CA LEU A 101 12.41 -8.60 1.35
C LEU A 101 13.75 -8.24 0.70
N ASN A 102 14.20 -9.02 -0.28
CA ASN A 102 15.42 -8.79 -1.04
C ASN A 102 15.21 -7.94 -2.31
N GLY A 103 13.98 -7.49 -2.59
CA GLY A 103 13.65 -6.72 -3.78
C GLY A 103 13.58 -7.54 -5.07
N ASP A 104 13.67 -8.89 -5.02
CA ASP A 104 13.63 -9.79 -6.19
C ASP A 104 12.23 -9.94 -6.82
N GLY A 105 11.31 -9.03 -6.52
CA GLY A 105 9.97 -8.98 -7.10
C GLY A 105 8.85 -9.26 -6.09
N ALA A 106 7.65 -9.45 -6.63
CA ALA A 106 6.45 -9.71 -5.85
C ALA A 106 6.12 -11.20 -5.84
N TYR A 107 5.58 -11.70 -4.73
CA TYR A 107 5.12 -13.08 -4.59
C TYR A 107 3.74 -13.12 -3.94
N GLU A 108 2.95 -14.13 -4.31
CA GLU A 108 1.65 -14.36 -3.71
C GLU A 108 1.81 -15.28 -2.48
N THR A 109 1.17 -14.92 -1.36
CA THR A 109 1.12 -15.77 -0.17
C THR A 109 -0.19 -15.60 0.59
N TYR A 110 -0.52 -16.59 1.41
CA TYR A 110 -1.70 -16.53 2.26
C TYR A 110 -1.43 -15.74 3.54
N CYS A 111 -2.29 -14.76 3.81
CA CYS A 111 -2.33 -13.99 5.05
C CYS A 111 -3.52 -14.43 5.90
N ASN A 112 -3.25 -14.84 7.14
CA ASN A 112 -4.30 -14.95 8.15
C ASN A 112 -4.45 -13.62 8.89
N MET A 113 -5.57 -12.94 8.66
CA MET A 113 -5.92 -11.65 9.27
C MET A 113 -6.84 -11.78 10.49
N GLY A 114 -7.24 -13.01 10.83
CA GLY A 114 -7.97 -13.34 12.05
C GLY A 114 -7.03 -13.71 13.21
N GLU A 115 -7.61 -14.13 14.33
CA GLU A 115 -6.84 -14.61 15.48
C GLU A 115 -6.21 -15.96 15.18
N LEU A 116 -4.93 -16.10 15.51
CA LEU A 116 -4.20 -17.36 15.43
C LEU A 116 -3.40 -17.55 16.72
N CYS A 117 -3.66 -18.65 17.43
CA CYS A 117 -2.97 -18.99 18.67
C CYS A 117 -3.01 -17.89 19.76
N GLY A 118 -4.14 -17.19 19.91
CA GLY A 118 -4.28 -16.11 20.90
C GLY A 118 -3.64 -14.78 20.49
N SER A 119 -3.04 -14.72 19.31
CA SER A 119 -2.48 -13.49 18.73
C SER A 119 -3.39 -12.97 17.63
N GLY A 120 -3.49 -11.65 17.50
CA GLY A 120 -4.26 -11.01 16.42
C GLY A 120 -3.76 -11.39 15.02
N GLY A 121 -4.41 -10.82 14.00
CA GLY A 121 -4.09 -11.11 12.59
C GLY A 121 -2.78 -10.53 12.06
N GLY A 122 -2.53 -10.77 10.78
CA GLY A 122 -1.32 -10.33 10.07
C GLY A 122 -0.26 -11.43 9.91
N TRP A 123 -0.66 -12.70 10.02
CA TRP A 123 0.25 -13.84 9.90
C TRP A 123 0.50 -14.20 8.45
N THR A 124 1.77 -14.20 8.03
CA THR A 124 2.19 -14.65 6.70
C THR A 124 2.44 -16.16 6.69
N ARG A 125 1.80 -16.89 5.78
CA ARG A 125 2.09 -18.31 5.57
C ARG A 125 3.46 -18.48 4.92
N LEU A 126 4.37 -19.14 5.63
CA LEU A 126 5.72 -19.42 5.13
C LEU A 126 5.85 -20.76 4.42
N ALA A 127 5.06 -21.77 4.85
CA ALA A 127 5.08 -23.11 4.28
C ALA A 127 3.73 -23.81 4.49
N TYR A 128 3.49 -24.87 3.71
CA TYR A 128 2.38 -25.79 3.87
C TYR A 128 2.94 -27.21 3.85
N LEU A 129 2.61 -28.00 4.88
CA LEU A 129 2.99 -29.40 4.98
C LEU A 129 1.74 -30.23 5.21
N ASP A 130 1.43 -31.12 4.26
CA ASP A 130 0.35 -32.08 4.40
C ASP A 130 0.91 -33.42 4.89
N MET A 131 0.59 -33.78 6.15
CA MET A 131 1.02 -35.03 6.76
C MET A 131 -0.04 -36.14 6.66
N THR A 132 -1.17 -35.89 6.00
CA THR A 132 -2.20 -36.91 5.79
C THR A 132 -1.85 -37.86 4.66
N ASP A 133 -1.01 -37.42 3.72
CA ASP A 133 -0.43 -38.23 2.67
C ASP A 133 0.92 -38.81 3.11
N ALA A 134 0.90 -40.08 3.52
CA ALA A 134 2.09 -40.82 3.95
C ALA A 134 3.14 -41.03 2.84
N THR A 135 2.86 -40.63 1.60
CA THR A 135 3.82 -40.68 0.48
C THR A 135 4.64 -39.39 0.33
N GLN A 136 4.28 -38.31 1.05
CA GLN A 136 5.06 -37.08 1.06
C GLN A 136 6.33 -37.25 1.90
N ASN A 137 7.48 -37.01 1.27
CA ASN A 137 8.76 -36.97 1.98
C ASN A 137 9.03 -35.57 2.51
N CYS A 138 9.63 -35.47 3.70
CA CYS A 138 10.11 -34.19 4.22
C CYS A 138 11.17 -33.61 3.28
N PRO A 139 11.09 -32.32 2.88
CA PRO A 139 12.14 -31.67 2.10
C PRO A 139 13.48 -31.74 2.84
N SER A 140 14.53 -32.19 2.14
CA SER A 140 15.90 -32.34 2.64
C SER A 140 16.72 -31.06 2.49
#